data_AF-A0A2S2QSV6-F1
#
_entry.id   AF-A0A2S2QSV6-F1
#
_cell.length_a   1.000
_cell.length_b   1.000
_cell.length_c   1.000
_cell.angle_alpha   90.00
_cell.angle_beta   90.00
_cell.angle_gamma   90.00
#
_symmetry.space_group_name_H-M   'P 1'
#
loop_
_entity.id
_entity.type
_entity.pdbx_description
1 polymer ?
#
loop_
_entity_poly.entity_id
_entity_poly.type
_entity_poly.pdbx_seq_one_letter_code
_entity_poly.pdbx_strand_id
1 'polypeptide(L)'
;YGTGRVTALEDTIYDCDTPKAEIPAVVGISDDGTVDTSMLEPGVKQGNRINENTKHYIDINTLCVPRKGMEVVSCMKDGMIDDWDLFEKLIDFSYSKYLQTDSKYRPVLFSEPPLNDRSKREKLVELMFEKYNLPATYLSKNAVLAAYSCGRPSGIVVDSGATHTTAVPIHDGYVISNAIVKSPLGGDFISRQCRQYFKENEIEVIPHYMVASKEQVKEKEKPIWTKKKVTS
;
A
#
# COMPACT_ATOMS: atom_id res chain seq x y z
N TYR A 1 -8.35 -0.18 -2.37
CA TYR A 1 -7.46 -0.61 -1.27
C TYR A 1 -6.27 -1.32 -1.89
N GLY A 2 -5.15 -0.60 -2.07
CA GLY A 2 -3.92 -1.17 -2.61
C GLY A 2 -3.12 -1.84 -1.53
N THR A 3 -3.03 -3.16 -1.56
CA THR A 3 -2.01 -3.93 -0.85
C THR A 3 -0.68 -3.71 -1.55
N GLY A 4 0.18 -2.86 -0.99
CA GLY A 4 1.60 -2.90 -1.32
C GLY A 4 2.19 -4.14 -0.67
N ARG A 5 2.56 -5.13 -1.48
CA ARG A 5 3.28 -6.30 -0.97
C ARG A 5 4.73 -5.91 -0.74
N VAL A 6 5.12 -5.81 0.53
CA VAL A 6 6.52 -5.84 0.94
C VAL A 6 6.82 -7.28 1.36
N THR A 7 7.32 -8.08 0.44
CA THR A 7 7.75 -9.47 0.70
C THR A 7 9.20 -9.48 1.15
N ALA A 8 9.46 -9.77 2.43
CA ALA A 8 10.78 -10.19 2.86
C ALA A 8 10.87 -11.71 2.70
N LEU A 9 11.79 -12.19 1.86
CA LEU A 9 12.12 -13.61 1.79
C LEU A 9 13.09 -13.93 2.94
N GLU A 10 12.75 -14.94 3.73
CA GLU A 10 13.67 -15.50 4.72
C GLU A 10 14.41 -16.69 4.11
N ASP A 11 15.74 -16.69 4.19
CA ASP A 11 16.58 -17.87 3.96
C ASP A 11 16.58 -18.80 5.19
N THR A 12 15.39 -19.26 5.59
CA THR A 12 15.29 -20.39 6.52
C THR A 12 14.55 -21.52 5.82
N ILE A 13 15.15 -22.71 5.85
CA ILE A 13 14.71 -23.99 5.23
C ILE A 13 13.45 -24.54 5.94
N TYR A 14 12.44 -23.71 6.14
CA TYR A 14 11.13 -24.07 6.67
C TYR A 14 10.07 -23.26 5.92
N ASP A 15 9.47 -23.92 4.94
CA ASP A 15 8.06 -23.77 4.53
C ASP A 15 7.48 -22.35 4.64
N CYS A 16 7.92 -21.45 3.75
CA CYS A 16 7.25 -20.16 3.55
C CYS A 16 6.46 -20.19 2.25
N ASP A 17 5.39 -20.99 2.21
CA ASP A 17 4.43 -21.03 1.10
C ASP A 17 3.64 -19.71 0.96
N THR A 18 3.62 -18.88 2.01
CA THR A 18 2.84 -17.64 2.09
C THR A 18 3.59 -16.51 2.79
N PRO A 19 3.30 -15.23 2.47
CA PRO A 19 3.92 -14.10 3.15
C PRO A 19 3.58 -14.10 4.65
N LYS A 20 4.58 -13.86 5.50
CA LYS A 20 4.39 -13.76 6.97
C LYS A 20 3.61 -12.52 7.40
N ALA A 21 3.59 -11.48 6.57
CA ALA A 21 2.95 -10.21 6.87
C ALA A 21 2.36 -9.61 5.60
N GLU A 22 1.14 -9.10 5.71
CA GLU A 22 0.49 -8.28 4.69
C GLU A 22 0.04 -6.98 5.35
N ILE A 23 0.59 -5.85 4.87
CA ILE A 23 0.35 -4.53 5.44
C ILE A 23 -0.28 -3.67 4.34
N PRO A 24 -1.34 -2.89 4.62
CA PRO A 24 -1.89 -1.99 3.63
C PRO A 24 -0.88 -0.87 3.34
N ALA A 25 -0.75 -0.48 2.07
CA ALA A 25 0.15 0.62 1.67
C ALA A 25 -0.48 2.00 1.86
N VAL A 26 -1.09 2.18 3.03
CA VAL A 26 -1.71 3.42 3.47
C VAL A 26 -1.27 3.73 4.88
N VAL A 27 -1.11 5.01 5.15
CA VAL A 27 -0.66 5.54 6.44
C VAL A 27 -1.71 6.53 6.91
N GLY A 28 -2.16 6.38 8.15
CA GLY A 28 -2.98 7.37 8.83
C GLY A 28 -2.10 8.47 9.38
N ILE A 29 -2.34 9.72 8.98
CA ILE A 29 -1.63 10.90 9.46
C ILE A 29 -2.61 11.65 10.36
N SER A 30 -2.18 11.99 11.58
CA SER A 30 -2.96 12.84 12.47
C SER A 30 -2.09 14.02 12.90
N ASP A 31 -2.59 15.23 12.65
CA ASP A 31 -2.01 16.45 13.17
C ASP A 31 -2.55 16.66 14.58
N ASP A 32 -1.76 16.31 15.59
CA ASP A 32 -2.02 16.81 16.94
C ASP A 32 -1.74 18.32 16.91
N GLY A 33 -2.80 19.11 16.79
CA GLY A 33 -2.71 20.55 16.55
C GLY A 33 -1.94 21.31 17.63
N THR A 34 -0.74 21.77 17.28
CA THR A 34 -0.20 23.08 17.66
C THR A 34 0.60 23.61 16.46
N VAL A 35 -0.07 24.38 15.60
CA VAL A 35 0.60 25.11 14.52
C VAL A 35 1.08 26.43 15.12
N ASP A 36 2.38 26.56 15.42
CA ASP A 36 2.99 27.86 15.69
C ASP A 36 3.16 28.60 14.36
N THR A 37 2.22 29.49 14.05
CA THR A 37 2.22 30.37 12.87
C THR A 37 3.23 31.53 12.94
N SER A 38 4.35 31.39 13.66
CA SER A 38 5.26 32.52 13.91
C SER A 38 6.44 32.65 12.94
N MET A 39 6.65 31.73 11.99
CA MET A 39 7.82 31.80 11.08
C MET A 39 7.44 31.50 9.63
N LEU A 40 6.83 32.48 8.95
CA LEU A 40 6.71 32.51 7.49
C LEU A 40 7.63 33.60 6.92
N GLU A 41 8.79 33.21 6.38
CA GLU A 41 9.50 34.03 5.40
C GLU A 41 9.03 33.67 3.98
N PRO A 42 8.77 34.66 3.11
CA PRO A 42 8.21 34.41 1.78
C PRO A 42 9.31 34.00 0.77
N GLY A 43 9.26 32.77 0.23
CA GLY A 43 10.01 32.46 -0.99
C GLY A 43 10.43 31.03 -1.31
N VAL A 44 10.18 30.02 -0.46
CA VAL A 44 10.66 28.65 -0.71
C VAL A 44 9.53 27.74 -1.21
N LYS A 45 9.75 27.07 -2.35
CA LYS A 45 8.84 26.10 -2.97
C LYS A 45 8.46 25.00 -1.97
N GLN A 46 7.17 24.68 -1.89
CA GLN A 46 6.59 23.62 -1.05
C GLN A 46 7.23 22.26 -1.39
N GLY A 47 8.25 21.87 -0.63
CA GLY A 47 8.47 20.48 -0.28
C GLY A 47 7.71 20.20 1.01
N ASN A 48 6.98 19.08 1.07
CA ASN A 48 6.33 18.61 2.29
C ASN A 48 7.40 18.31 3.35
N ARG A 49 7.79 19.33 4.13
CA ARG A 49 8.57 19.13 5.35
C ARG A 49 7.61 18.61 6.41
N ILE A 50 7.75 17.34 6.75
CA ILE A 50 7.02 16.69 7.83
C ILE A 50 7.40 17.37 9.17
N ASN A 51 6.40 17.84 9.93
CA ASN A 51 6.60 18.31 11.29
C ASN A 51 6.89 17.12 12.22
N GLU A 52 7.89 17.21 13.09
CA GLU A 52 8.28 16.14 14.03
C GLU A 52 7.15 15.66 14.98
N ASN A 53 6.05 16.42 15.06
CA ASN A 53 4.87 16.09 15.87
C ASN A 53 3.76 15.32 15.12
N THR A 54 3.89 15.00 13.84
CA THR A 54 2.86 14.22 13.12
C THR A 54 2.88 12.76 13.55
N LYS A 55 1.76 12.25 14.08
CA LYS A 55 1.64 10.83 14.43
C LYS A 55 1.26 10.03 13.20
N HIS A 56 2.02 8.96 12.94
CA HIS A 56 1.75 8.03 11.85
C HIS A 56 1.16 6.72 12.40
N TYR A 57 0.04 6.32 11.81
CA TYR A 57 -0.67 5.09 12.14
C TYR A 57 -0.58 4.13 10.97
N ILE A 58 0.15 3.05 11.19
CA ILE A 58 0.37 1.97 10.22
C ILE A 58 -0.16 0.70 10.89
N ASP A 59 -0.83 -0.16 10.11
CA ASP A 59 -1.57 -1.39 10.49
C ASP A 59 -3.10 -1.26 10.45
N ILE A 60 -3.75 -2.39 10.14
CA ILE A 60 -5.21 -2.51 10.12
C ILE A 60 -5.84 -2.14 11.47
N ASN A 61 -5.19 -2.49 12.58
CA ASN A 61 -5.70 -2.23 13.92
C ASN A 61 -5.69 -0.75 14.27
N THR A 62 -4.71 0.00 13.76
CA THR A 62 -4.53 1.42 14.08
C THR A 62 -5.27 2.32 13.08
N LEU A 63 -5.41 1.88 11.82
CA LEU A 63 -6.13 2.56 10.75
C LEU A 63 -7.65 2.45 10.88
N CYS A 64 -8.17 1.32 11.37
CA CYS A 64 -9.62 1.12 11.53
C CYS A 64 -10.22 1.86 12.74
N VAL A 65 -9.38 2.54 13.54
CA VAL A 65 -9.82 3.33 14.68
C VAL A 65 -10.06 4.78 14.21
N PRO A 66 -11.32 5.26 14.20
CA PRO A 66 -11.60 6.63 13.79
C PRO A 66 -11.01 7.60 14.82
N ARG A 67 -10.19 8.53 14.36
CA ARG A 67 -9.63 9.64 15.16
C ARG A 67 -9.98 10.96 14.50
N LYS A 68 -10.20 12.00 15.32
CA LYS A 68 -10.50 13.35 14.82
C LYS A 68 -9.25 13.92 14.14
N GLY A 69 -9.39 14.38 12.89
CA GLY A 69 -8.27 14.95 12.12
C GLY A 69 -7.30 13.92 11.54
N MET A 70 -7.63 12.61 11.58
CA MET A 70 -6.83 11.59 10.94
C MET A 70 -7.19 11.45 9.46
N GLU A 71 -6.21 11.67 8.59
CA GLU A 71 -6.33 11.45 7.15
C GLU A 71 -5.58 10.17 6.75
N VAL A 72 -6.15 9.40 5.83
CA VAL A 72 -5.52 8.18 5.32
C VAL A 72 -4.94 8.46 3.95
N VAL A 73 -3.62 8.42 3.85
CA VAL A 73 -2.85 8.73 2.64
C VAL A 73 -2.14 7.46 2.15
N SER A 74 -2.06 7.26 0.84
CA SER A 74 -1.27 6.16 0.26
C SER A 74 0.13 6.63 -0.12
N CYS A 75 1.15 5.81 0.15
CA CYS A 75 2.53 6.09 -0.27
C CYS A 75 2.79 5.77 -1.74
N MET A 76 1.85 5.09 -2.41
CA MET A 76 1.98 4.66 -3.79
C MET A 76 0.93 5.28 -4.70
N LYS A 77 1.35 5.60 -5.92
CA LYS A 77 0.50 6.08 -7.00
C LYS A 77 0.77 5.29 -8.27
N ASP A 78 -0.28 4.77 -8.91
CA ASP A 78 -0.19 3.94 -10.12
C ASP A 78 0.74 2.70 -10.00
N GLY A 79 0.93 2.20 -8.77
CA GLY A 79 1.82 1.07 -8.46
C GLY A 79 3.30 1.45 -8.30
N MET A 80 3.62 2.75 -8.30
CA MET A 80 4.96 3.27 -8.04
C MET A 80 4.99 4.04 -6.73
N ILE A 81 6.17 4.14 -6.12
CA ILE A 81 6.41 4.96 -4.93
C ILE A 81 6.38 6.44 -5.35
N ASP A 82 5.55 7.23 -4.69
CA ASP A 82 5.41 8.68 -4.93
C ASP A 82 5.90 9.45 -3.70
N ASP A 83 5.37 9.10 -2.53
CA ASP A 83 5.79 9.67 -1.24
C ASP A 83 6.83 8.77 -0.56
N TRP A 84 8.08 9.24 -0.56
CA TRP A 84 9.23 8.51 -0.04
C TRP A 84 9.31 8.55 1.48
N ASP A 85 8.89 9.65 2.10
CA ASP A 85 8.92 9.80 3.55
C ASP A 85 7.92 8.85 4.21
N LEU A 86 6.70 8.75 3.65
CA LEU A 86 5.71 7.76 4.08
C LEU A 86 6.15 6.32 3.81
N PHE A 87 6.85 6.09 2.68
CA PHE A 87 7.40 4.78 2.37
C PHE A 87 8.46 4.36 3.39
N GLU A 88 9.35 5.25 3.82
CA GLU A 88 10.32 5.00 4.87
C GLU A 88 9.66 4.59 6.18
N LYS A 89 8.60 5.30 6.61
CA LYS A 89 7.84 4.94 7.81
C LYS A 89 7.20 3.55 7.69
N LEU A 90 6.75 3.17 6.50
CA LEU A 90 6.21 1.83 6.23
C LEU A 90 7.30 0.75 6.36
N ILE A 91 8.50 1.00 5.85
CA ILE A 91 9.64 0.08 5.97
C ILE A 91 10.10 -0.03 7.42
N ASP A 92 10.22 1.08 8.15
CA ASP A 92 10.57 1.11 9.58
C ASP A 92 9.55 0.28 10.40
N PHE A 93 8.26 0.41 10.07
CA PHE A 93 7.19 -0.38 10.68
C PHE A 93 7.30 -1.87 10.36
N SER A 94 7.63 -2.22 9.11
CA SER A 94 7.82 -3.60 8.68
C SER A 94 8.97 -4.27 9.44
N TYR A 95 10.11 -3.60 9.56
CA TYR A 95 11.27 -4.11 10.29
C TYR A 95 11.01 -4.25 11.80
N SER A 96 10.42 -3.24 12.42
CA SER A 96 10.17 -3.24 13.87
C SER A 96 9.11 -4.25 14.29
N LYS A 97 7.99 -4.36 13.56
CA LYS A 97 6.85 -5.19 13.99
C LYS A 97 6.91 -6.63 13.50
N TYR A 98 7.21 -6.84 12.22
CA TYR A 98 7.06 -8.15 11.58
C TYR A 98 8.39 -8.87 11.39
N LEU A 99 9.42 -8.20 10.89
CA LEU A 99 10.71 -8.86 10.61
C LEU A 99 11.56 -9.02 11.87
N GLN A 100 11.42 -8.12 12.85
CA GLN A 100 12.09 -8.14 14.15
C GLN A 100 13.61 -8.37 14.04
N THR A 101 14.20 -7.85 12.97
CA THR A 101 15.61 -7.99 12.62
C THR A 101 16.15 -6.64 12.18
N ASP A 102 17.43 -6.41 12.40
CA ASP A 102 18.11 -5.26 11.80
C ASP A 102 18.26 -5.51 10.28
N SER A 103 18.05 -4.45 9.50
CA SER A 103 18.19 -4.43 8.03
C SER A 103 19.60 -4.83 7.59
N LYS A 104 20.62 -4.54 8.40
CA LYS A 104 22.04 -4.77 8.07
C LYS A 104 22.42 -6.23 7.87
N TYR A 105 21.67 -7.16 8.46
CA TYR A 105 22.04 -8.58 8.45
C TYR A 105 21.35 -9.39 7.35
N ARG A 106 20.39 -8.81 6.61
CA ARG A 106 19.59 -9.57 5.64
C ARG A 106 19.46 -8.86 4.30
N PRO A 107 19.67 -9.57 3.18
CA PRO A 107 19.36 -9.02 1.87
C PRO A 107 17.85 -8.86 1.70
N VAL A 108 17.44 -7.93 0.83
CA VAL A 108 16.02 -7.68 0.55
C VAL A 108 15.71 -7.84 -0.93
N LEU A 109 14.61 -8.53 -1.22
CA LEU A 109 14.02 -8.59 -2.55
C LEU A 109 12.82 -7.64 -2.62
N PHE A 110 12.83 -6.72 -3.57
CA PHE A 110 11.68 -5.88 -3.88
C PHE A 110 11.02 -6.31 -5.19
N SER A 111 9.69 -6.36 -5.20
CA SER A 111 8.90 -6.50 -6.42
C SER A 111 8.50 -5.12 -6.95
N GLU A 112 8.74 -4.87 -8.23
CA GLU A 112 8.36 -3.63 -8.90
C GLU A 112 7.45 -3.88 -10.12
N PRO A 113 6.63 -2.90 -10.54
CA PRO A 113 5.89 -2.99 -11.79
C PRO A 113 6.83 -3.08 -13.00
N PRO A 114 6.40 -3.68 -14.12
CA PRO A 114 7.27 -3.94 -15.27
C PRO A 114 7.71 -2.66 -16.01
N LEU A 115 6.95 -1.58 -15.85
CA LEU A 115 7.16 -0.25 -16.45
C LEU A 115 7.51 0.79 -15.38
N ASN A 116 8.57 0.56 -14.60
CA ASN A 116 9.03 1.49 -13.58
C ASN A 116 10.09 2.47 -14.12
N ASP A 117 10.08 3.71 -13.63
CA ASP A 117 11.08 4.72 -13.99
C ASP A 117 12.44 4.39 -13.39
N ARG A 118 13.49 4.55 -14.19
CA ARG A 118 14.87 4.31 -13.74
C ARG A 118 15.24 5.17 -12.53
N SER A 119 14.85 6.44 -12.51
CA SER A 119 15.15 7.36 -11.40
C SER A 119 14.51 6.92 -10.08
N LYS A 120 13.30 6.35 -10.12
CA LYS A 120 12.65 5.81 -8.91
C LYS A 120 13.34 4.55 -8.41
N ARG A 121 13.84 3.71 -9.33
CA ARG A 121 14.64 2.52 -8.98
C ARG A 121 15.95 2.91 -8.30
N GLU A 122 16.65 3.88 -8.86
CA GLU A 122 17.91 4.40 -8.29
C GLU A 122 17.65 4.97 -6.89
N LYS A 123 16.62 5.80 -6.72
CA LYS A 123 16.24 6.35 -5.42
C LYS A 123 15.86 5.28 -4.38
N LEU A 124 15.16 4.22 -4.79
CA LEU A 124 14.85 3.11 -3.88
C LEU A 124 16.12 2.40 -3.43
N VAL A 125 17.04 2.12 -4.36
CA VAL A 125 18.30 1.42 -4.05
C VAL A 125 19.20 2.29 -3.16
N GLU A 126 19.32 3.58 -3.47
CA GLU A 126 20.02 4.58 -2.66
C GLU A 126 19.49 4.59 -1.23
N LEU A 127 18.17 4.74 -1.06
CA LEU A 127 17.53 4.74 0.26
C LEU A 127 17.85 3.46 1.04
N MET A 128 17.75 2.28 0.41
CA MET A 128 17.97 1.01 1.09
C MET A 128 19.44 0.76 1.46
N PHE A 129 20.41 1.24 0.67
CA PHE A 129 21.82 1.11 1.01
C PHE A 129 22.30 2.18 2.00
N GLU A 130 21.93 3.44 1.79
CA GLU A 130 22.44 4.55 2.59
C GLU A 130 21.77 4.63 3.97
N LYS A 131 20.43 4.53 4.02
CA LYS A 131 19.69 4.64 5.27
C LYS A 131 19.61 3.32 6.03
N TYR A 132 19.32 2.22 5.32
CA TYR A 132 19.09 0.91 5.95
C TYR A 132 20.32 0.01 5.97
N ASN A 133 21.42 0.40 5.30
CA ASN A 133 22.69 -0.33 5.26
C ASN A 133 22.51 -1.81 4.88
N LEU A 134 21.64 -2.09 3.90
CA LEU A 134 21.43 -3.46 3.45
C LEU A 134 22.74 -4.09 2.92
N PRO A 135 22.98 -5.39 3.18
CA PRO A 135 24.12 -6.09 2.62
C PRO A 135 23.98 -6.29 1.10
N ALA A 136 22.76 -6.53 0.62
CA ALA A 136 22.42 -6.60 -0.80
C ALA A 136 20.91 -6.34 -0.99
N THR A 137 20.54 -5.86 -2.17
CA THR A 137 19.14 -5.71 -2.58
C THR A 137 18.95 -6.16 -4.03
N TYR A 138 17.82 -6.78 -4.33
CA TYR A 138 17.45 -7.14 -5.70
C TYR A 138 16.06 -6.59 -6.04
N LEU A 139 15.94 -6.00 -7.23
CA LEU A 139 14.68 -5.51 -7.77
C LEU A 139 14.22 -6.45 -8.88
N SER A 140 13.10 -7.12 -8.65
CA SER A 140 12.50 -8.04 -9.61
C SER A 140 11.15 -7.52 -10.10
N LYS A 141 10.85 -7.75 -11.37
CA LYS A 141 9.55 -7.39 -11.94
C LYS A 141 8.49 -8.35 -11.41
N ASN A 142 7.40 -7.84 -10.88
CA ASN A 142 6.27 -8.60 -10.34
C ASN A 142 5.79 -9.73 -11.29
N ALA A 143 5.69 -9.44 -12.59
CA ALA A 143 5.26 -10.40 -13.59
C ALA A 143 6.24 -11.59 -13.71
N VAL A 144 7.55 -11.35 -13.62
CA VAL A 144 8.57 -12.42 -13.68
C VAL A 144 8.47 -13.32 -12.46
N LEU A 145 8.31 -12.72 -11.27
CA LEU A 145 8.09 -13.49 -10.03
C LEU A 145 6.83 -14.35 -10.11
N ALA A 146 5.75 -13.83 -10.68
CA ALA A 146 4.49 -14.57 -10.86
C ALA A 146 4.61 -15.71 -11.90
N ALA A 147 5.39 -15.53 -12.95
CA ALA A 147 5.66 -16.61 -13.91
C ALA A 147 6.49 -17.73 -13.27
N TYR A 148 7.51 -17.38 -12.49
CA TYR A 148 8.34 -18.33 -11.77
C TYR A 148 7.59 -19.07 -10.66
N SER A 149 6.66 -18.43 -9.95
CA SER A 149 5.82 -19.13 -8.97
C SER A 149 4.93 -20.20 -9.63
N CYS A 150 4.62 -20.04 -10.92
CA CYS A 150 3.90 -21.05 -11.72
C CYS A 150 4.83 -22.09 -12.38
N GLY A 151 6.15 -22.01 -12.17
CA GLY A 151 7.13 -22.90 -12.81
C GLY A 151 7.23 -22.72 -14.33
N ARG A 152 6.79 -21.59 -14.87
CA ARG A 152 6.78 -21.32 -16.33
C ARG A 152 7.77 -20.21 -16.67
N PRO A 153 8.85 -20.50 -17.42
CA PRO A 153 9.82 -19.48 -17.82
C PRO A 153 9.31 -18.58 -18.97
N SER A 154 8.32 -19.05 -19.72
CA SER A 154 7.71 -18.36 -20.86
C SER A 154 6.18 -18.37 -20.75
N GLY A 155 5.54 -17.23 -21.03
CA GLY A 155 4.08 -17.07 -20.97
C GLY A 155 3.64 -15.60 -20.94
N ILE A 156 2.33 -15.37 -20.81
CA ILE A 156 1.78 -14.03 -20.59
C ILE A 156 1.19 -14.00 -19.18
N VAL A 157 1.64 -13.06 -18.37
CA VAL A 157 1.11 -12.84 -17.02
C VAL A 157 0.10 -11.70 -17.08
N VAL A 158 -1.13 -12.00 -16.65
CA VAL A 158 -2.18 -10.99 -16.49
C VAL A 158 -2.32 -10.69 -15.00
N ASP A 159 -1.80 -9.54 -14.59
CA ASP A 159 -1.85 -9.05 -13.21
C ASP A 159 -2.94 -7.98 -13.06
N SER A 160 -3.95 -8.27 -12.24
CA SER A 160 -5.06 -7.35 -11.94
C SER A 160 -4.92 -6.84 -10.51
N GLY A 161 -4.28 -5.67 -10.36
CA GLY A 161 -4.07 -5.02 -9.08
C GLY A 161 -5.21 -4.08 -8.66
N ALA A 162 -4.95 -3.29 -7.63
CA ALA A 162 -5.90 -2.28 -7.16
C ALA A 162 -6.06 -1.13 -8.17
N THR A 163 -4.96 -0.58 -8.68
CA THR A 163 -5.02 0.62 -9.54
C THR A 163 -5.16 0.30 -11.02
N HIS A 164 -4.55 -0.79 -11.49
CA HIS A 164 -4.49 -1.13 -12.91
C HIS A 164 -4.40 -2.64 -13.13
N THR A 165 -4.74 -3.06 -14.34
CA THR A 165 -4.52 -4.41 -14.84
C THR A 165 -3.46 -4.37 -15.94
N THR A 166 -2.48 -5.26 -15.88
CA THR A 166 -1.40 -5.36 -16.88
C THR A 166 -1.32 -6.77 -17.48
N ALA A 167 -1.06 -6.84 -18.78
CA ALA A 167 -0.69 -8.06 -19.46
C ALA A 167 0.77 -7.95 -19.88
N VAL A 168 1.61 -8.85 -19.34
CA VAL A 168 3.06 -8.80 -19.48
C VAL A 168 3.54 -10.10 -20.13
N PRO A 169 4.00 -10.06 -21.38
CA PRO A 169 4.63 -11.20 -22.03
C PRO A 169 6.04 -11.42 -21.50
N ILE A 170 6.34 -12.67 -21.17
CA ILE A 170 7.61 -13.15 -20.64
C ILE A 170 8.10 -14.27 -21.55
N HIS A 171 9.38 -14.20 -21.91
CA HIS A 171 10.05 -15.23 -22.67
C HIS A 171 11.40 -15.55 -22.01
N ASP A 172 11.58 -16.80 -21.61
CA ASP A 172 12.78 -17.33 -20.95
C ASP A 172 13.26 -16.47 -19.77
N GLY A 173 12.30 -16.03 -18.95
CA GLY A 173 12.55 -15.18 -17.78
C GLY A 173 12.69 -13.68 -18.06
N TYR A 174 12.69 -13.27 -19.33
CA TYR A 174 12.79 -11.87 -19.74
C TYR A 174 11.43 -11.27 -20.09
N VAL A 175 11.19 -10.05 -19.62
CA VAL A 175 9.98 -9.29 -19.97
C VAL A 175 10.18 -8.60 -21.32
N ILE A 176 9.27 -8.85 -22.26
CA ILE A 176 9.24 -8.16 -23.55
C ILE A 176 8.53 -6.82 -23.37
N SER A 177 9.31 -5.76 -23.09
CA SER A 177 8.78 -4.43 -22.72
C SER A 177 7.85 -3.82 -23.76
N ASN A 178 8.12 -4.03 -25.05
CA ASN A 178 7.38 -3.42 -26.16
C ASN A 178 5.97 -4.00 -26.33
N ALA A 179 5.69 -5.16 -25.74
CA ALA A 179 4.42 -5.86 -25.85
C ALA A 179 3.61 -5.83 -24.54
N ILE A 180 4.02 -4.99 -23.57
CA ILE A 180 3.27 -4.79 -22.35
C ILE A 180 2.01 -3.98 -22.65
N VAL A 181 0.87 -4.48 -22.21
CA VAL A 181 -0.41 -3.77 -22.27
C VAL A 181 -0.85 -3.41 -20.85
N LYS A 182 -1.17 -2.15 -20.61
CA LYS A 182 -1.67 -1.64 -19.33
C LYS A 182 -3.07 -1.05 -19.52
N SER A 183 -4.00 -1.43 -18.65
CA SER A 183 -5.35 -0.88 -18.57
C SER A 183 -5.55 -0.21 -17.21
N PRO A 184 -6.10 1.02 -17.13
CA PRO A 184 -6.39 1.71 -15.87
C PRO A 184 -7.62 1.15 -15.14
N LEU A 185 -8.04 -0.07 -15.49
CA LEU A 185 -9.13 -0.79 -14.87
C LEU A 185 -8.53 -1.77 -13.84
N GLY A 186 -8.74 -1.50 -12.56
CA GLY A 186 -8.34 -2.37 -11.45
C GLY A 186 -9.41 -2.42 -10.36
N GLY A 187 -9.05 -2.89 -9.17
CA GLY A 187 -9.94 -2.95 -8.02
C GLY A 187 -10.55 -1.60 -7.59
N ASP A 188 -9.82 -0.49 -7.74
CA ASP A 188 -10.31 0.85 -7.41
C ASP A 188 -11.37 1.33 -8.42
N PHE A 189 -11.27 0.91 -9.69
CA PHE A 189 -12.33 1.16 -10.67
C PHE A 189 -13.61 0.42 -10.27
N ILE A 190 -13.51 -0.88 -9.97
CA ILE A 190 -14.66 -1.70 -9.53
C ILE A 190 -15.28 -1.11 -8.26
N SER A 191 -14.46 -0.75 -7.27
CA SER A 191 -14.92 -0.15 -6.01
C SER A 191 -15.68 1.15 -6.25
N ARG A 192 -15.23 1.98 -7.19
CA ARG A 192 -15.90 3.23 -7.59
C ARG A 192 -17.24 2.96 -8.27
N GLN A 193 -17.31 1.96 -9.15
CA GLN A 193 -18.56 1.56 -9.79
C GLN A 193 -19.57 1.03 -8.77
N CYS A 194 -19.14 0.19 -7.83
CA CYS A 194 -20.01 -0.27 -6.74
C CYS A 194 -20.54 0.91 -5.91
N ARG A 195 -19.68 1.90 -5.60
CA ARG A 195 -20.09 3.10 -4.87
C ARG A 195 -21.10 3.95 -5.65
N GLN A 196 -20.94 4.04 -6.97
CA GLN A 196 -21.89 4.73 -7.85
C GLN A 196 -23.23 4.00 -7.88
N TYR A 197 -23.22 2.67 -8.04
CA TYR A 197 -24.41 1.84 -8.00
C TYR A 197 -25.17 1.97 -6.66
N PHE A 198 -24.46 2.01 -5.53
CA PHE A 198 -25.12 2.24 -4.24
C PHE A 198 -25.78 3.61 -4.13
N LYS A 199 -25.18 4.66 -4.71
CA LYS A 199 -25.82 5.98 -4.76
C LYS A 199 -27.08 5.99 -5.60
N GLU A 200 -27.07 5.32 -6.75
CA GLU A 200 -28.22 5.22 -7.66
C GLU A 200 -29.40 4.46 -7.04
N ASN A 201 -29.11 3.47 -6.20
CA ASN A 201 -30.12 2.69 -5.48
C ASN A 201 -30.46 3.25 -4.09
N GLU A 202 -29.97 4.45 -3.74
CA GLU A 202 -30.18 5.09 -2.42
C GLU A 202 -29.75 4.21 -1.22
N ILE A 203 -28.74 3.36 -1.41
CA ILE A 203 -28.18 2.50 -0.36
C ILE A 203 -27.08 3.28 0.37
N GLU A 204 -27.33 3.63 1.63
CA GLU A 204 -26.34 4.29 2.48
C GLU A 204 -25.26 3.29 2.96
N VAL A 205 -24.01 3.52 2.54
CA VAL A 205 -22.87 2.74 2.99
C VAL A 205 -22.40 3.25 4.35
N ILE A 206 -22.81 2.57 5.42
CA ILE A 206 -22.46 2.93 6.79
C ILE A 206 -21.21 2.15 7.23
N PRO A 207 -20.13 2.84 7.66
CA PRO A 207 -18.95 2.17 8.19
C PRO A 207 -19.27 1.36 9.45
N HIS A 208 -18.62 0.21 9.61
CA HIS A 208 -18.88 -0.72 10.71
C HIS A 208 -18.76 -0.08 12.10
N TYR A 209 -17.80 0.82 12.30
CA TYR A 209 -17.58 1.50 13.58
C TYR A 209 -18.72 2.44 14.00
N MET A 210 -19.60 2.86 13.08
CA MET A 210 -20.75 3.71 13.38
C MET A 210 -21.95 2.93 13.92
N VAL A 211 -21.95 1.60 13.79
CA VAL A 211 -23.06 0.74 14.19
C VAL A 211 -22.84 0.21 15.61
N ALA A 212 -23.77 0.49 16.53
CA ALA A 212 -23.75 -0.02 17.90
C ALA A 212 -24.45 -1.38 18.04
N SER A 213 -25.65 -1.51 17.45
CA SER A 213 -26.39 -2.76 17.38
C SER A 213 -27.12 -2.89 16.05
N LYS A 214 -27.39 -4.13 15.64
CA LYS A 214 -28.19 -4.49 14.46
C LYS A 214 -29.32 -5.41 14.91
N GLU A 215 -30.52 -5.19 14.39
CA GLU A 215 -31.66 -6.09 14.60
C GLU A 215 -31.85 -6.99 13.37
N GLN A 216 -32.31 -8.21 13.59
CA GLN A 216 -32.59 -9.14 12.51
C GLN A 216 -33.89 -8.71 11.81
N VAL A 217 -33.79 -8.42 10.52
CA VAL A 217 -34.93 -8.07 9.65
C VAL A 217 -35.20 -9.19 8.66
N LYS A 218 -36.41 -9.25 8.11
CA LYS A 218 -36.75 -10.24 7.08
C LYS A 218 -36.04 -9.92 5.77
N GLU A 219 -35.94 -10.91 4.89
CA GLU A 219 -35.35 -10.74 3.57
C GLU A 219 -36.04 -9.58 2.81
N LYS A 220 -35.25 -8.64 2.28
CA LYS A 220 -35.67 -7.41 1.55
C LYS A 220 -36.18 -6.24 2.40
N GLU A 221 -36.22 -6.33 3.73
CA GLU A 221 -36.52 -5.19 4.59
C GLU A 221 -35.27 -4.31 4.82
N LYS A 222 -35.47 -3.00 5.05
CA LYS A 222 -34.35 -2.08 5.33
C LYS A 222 -33.68 -2.46 6.65
N PRO A 223 -32.34 -2.40 6.74
CA PRO A 223 -31.63 -2.75 7.96
C PRO A 223 -31.94 -1.77 9.10
N ILE A 224 -32.33 -2.30 10.26
CA ILE A 224 -32.54 -1.53 11.49
C ILE A 224 -31.24 -1.57 12.30
N TRP A 225 -30.65 -0.41 12.55
CA TRP A 225 -29.40 -0.28 13.31
C TRP A 225 -29.39 0.98 14.17
N THR A 226 -28.64 0.92 15.27
CA THR A 226 -28.47 2.06 16.17
C THR A 226 -27.09 2.68 16.00
N LYS A 227 -27.01 4.02 16.00
CA LYS A 227 -25.75 4.74 15.84
C LYS A 227 -24.94 4.74 17.14
N LYS A 228 -23.67 4.34 17.05
CA LYS A 228 -22.72 4.41 18.16
C LYS A 228 -22.43 5.88 18.49
N LYS A 229 -22.61 6.26 19.76
CA LYS A 229 -22.13 7.55 20.27
C LYS A 229 -20.59 7.50 20.25
N VAL A 230 -19.99 8.19 19.29
CA VAL A 230 -18.54 8.36 19.24
C VAL A 230 -18.19 9.40 20.28
N THR A 231 -17.64 8.99 21.42
CA THR A 231 -17.08 9.94 22.40
C THR A 231 -15.89 10.62 21.76
N SER A 232 -15.92 11.95 21.74
CA SER A 232 -14.86 12.83 21.22
C SER A 232 -13.51 12.57 21.86
#